data_AF-A0ABC8BTC0-F1
#
_entry.id   AF-A0ABC8BTC0-F1
#
_cell.length_a   1.000
_cell.length_b   1.000
_cell.length_c   1.000
_cell.angle_alpha   90.00
_cell.angle_beta   90.00
_cell.angle_gamma   90.00
#
_symmetry.space_group_name_H-M   'P 1'
#
loop_
_entity.id
_entity.type
_entity.pdbx_description
1 polymer ?
#
loop_
_entity_poly.entity_id
_entity_poly.type
_entity_poly.pdbx_seq_one_letter_code
_entity_poly.pdbx_strand_id
1 'polypeptide(L)'
;MKNDTFAGKLMRPLPVAQEVGPEYFGDADRDDAVAAGVRLVNGLRKFDIEFDGIGVSPVCDDCTVIGDPYVIELGHLRPGEALAMASKLDEYAAAFQRLREEIKTLTRADPEEKQKQKREQEGEGSPSAD
;
A
#
# COMPACT_ATOMS: atom_id res chain seq x y z
N MET A 1 -12.43 51.10 55.19
CA MET A 1 -11.26 50.28 54.78
C MET A 1 -11.67 48.83 54.91
N LYS A 2 -11.95 48.15 53.79
CA LYS A 2 -12.26 46.71 53.78
C LYS A 2 -10.94 46.01 53.46
N ASN A 3 -10.45 45.21 54.40
CA ASN A 3 -9.18 44.52 54.25
C ASN A 3 -9.35 43.33 53.31
N ASP A 4 -8.51 43.30 52.28
CA ASP A 4 -8.40 42.24 51.30
C ASP A 4 -7.87 40.95 51.96
N THR A 5 -8.70 39.90 51.97
CA THR A 5 -8.26 38.54 52.31
C THR A 5 -8.11 37.74 51.01
N PHE A 6 -7.13 38.12 50.19
CA PHE A 6 -6.64 37.35 49.04
C PHE A 6 -5.56 36.34 49.49
N ALA A 7 -5.91 35.41 50.38
CA ALA A 7 -4.93 34.46 50.95
C ALA A 7 -5.33 32.99 50.82
N GLY A 8 -6.22 32.64 49.86
CA GLY A 8 -6.80 31.29 49.80
C GLY A 8 -6.62 30.49 48.51
N LYS A 9 -5.90 30.98 47.49
CA LYS A 9 -6.08 30.41 46.12
C LYS A 9 -4.84 29.94 45.35
N LEU A 10 -3.70 29.65 45.99
CA LEU A 10 -2.48 29.22 45.26
C LEU A 10 -1.71 28.06 45.90
N MET A 11 -2.41 27.02 46.35
CA MET A 11 -1.78 25.71 46.60
C MET A 11 -2.68 24.64 45.99
N ARG A 12 -2.75 24.57 44.65
CA ARG A 12 -3.23 23.35 44.00
C ARG A 12 -2.07 22.36 44.05
N PRO A 13 -2.21 21.18 44.69
CA PRO A 13 -1.18 20.17 44.64
C PRO A 13 -0.91 19.81 43.18
N LEU A 14 0.37 19.63 42.83
CA LEU A 14 0.75 19.14 41.51
C LEU A 14 0.02 17.81 41.28
N PRO A 15 -0.56 17.59 40.09
CA PRO A 15 -1.16 16.30 39.77
C PRO A 15 -0.10 15.21 40.00
N VAL A 16 -0.48 14.14 40.70
CA VAL A 16 0.39 12.99 40.91
C VAL A 16 0.67 12.42 39.51
N ALA A 17 1.86 12.71 38.99
CA ALA A 17 2.29 12.20 37.71
C ALA A 17 2.50 10.69 37.85
N GLN A 18 1.85 9.91 36.99
CA GLN A 18 2.11 8.49 36.91
C GLN A 18 3.52 8.31 36.32
N GLU A 19 4.38 7.57 37.01
CA GLU A 19 5.73 7.28 36.51
C GLU A 19 5.61 6.49 35.21
N VAL A 20 6.36 6.92 34.20
CA VAL A 20 6.41 6.22 32.90
C VAL A 20 7.39 5.06 32.99
N GLY A 21 6.98 3.87 32.53
CA GLY A 21 7.84 2.70 32.46
C GLY A 21 8.77 2.73 31.23
N PRO A 22 9.73 1.80 31.13
CA PRO A 22 10.65 1.69 29.99
C PRO A 22 9.96 1.59 28.62
N GLU A 23 8.74 1.06 28.57
CA GLU A 23 7.87 1.01 27.38
C GLU A 23 7.58 2.39 26.78
N TYR A 24 7.75 3.47 27.56
CA TYR A 24 7.65 4.84 27.08
C TYR A 24 8.71 5.19 26.02
N PHE A 25 9.82 4.46 25.98
CA PHE A 25 10.89 4.61 24.98
C PHE A 25 10.77 3.60 23.84
N GLY A 26 9.60 3.00 23.62
CA GLY A 26 9.33 2.13 22.48
C GLY A 26 9.44 2.89 21.16
N ASP A 27 10.04 2.25 20.15
CA ASP A 27 10.28 2.85 18.83
C ASP A 27 9.16 2.48 17.84
N ALA A 28 7.94 2.93 18.16
CA ALA A 28 6.76 2.65 17.35
C ALA A 28 6.87 3.26 15.93
N ASP A 29 7.53 4.41 15.81
CA ASP A 29 7.69 5.09 14.53
C ASP A 29 8.55 4.27 13.55
N ARG A 30 9.57 3.58 14.04
CA ARG A 30 10.36 2.64 13.23
C ARG A 30 9.51 1.48 12.74
N ASP A 31 8.68 0.91 13.61
CA ASP A 31 7.82 -0.22 13.25
C ASP A 31 6.79 0.20 12.18
N ASP A 32 6.23 1.40 12.29
CA ASP A 32 5.32 1.97 11.28
C ASP A 32 6.02 2.21 9.94
N ALA A 33 7.26 2.73 9.96
CA ALA A 33 8.07 2.89 8.74
C ALA A 33 8.38 1.54 8.07
N VAL A 34 8.70 0.51 8.87
CA VAL A 34 8.91 -0.86 8.37
C VAL A 34 7.63 -1.40 7.74
N ALA A 35 6.48 -1.25 8.40
CA ALA A 35 5.19 -1.71 7.88
C ALA A 35 4.84 -1.05 6.54
N ALA A 36 5.08 0.26 6.42
CA ALA A 36 4.92 1.00 5.16
C ALA A 36 5.84 0.47 4.05
N GLY A 37 7.13 0.24 4.38
CA GLY A 37 8.11 -0.33 3.45
C GLY A 37 7.70 -1.73 2.97
N VAL A 38 7.30 -2.62 3.87
CA VAL A 38 6.81 -3.97 3.53
C VAL A 38 5.63 -3.91 2.57
N ARG A 39 4.68 -2.99 2.80
CA ARG A 39 3.52 -2.84 1.92
C ARG A 39 3.94 -2.40 0.51
N LEU A 40 4.87 -1.46 0.40
CA LEU A 40 5.40 -1.01 -0.89
C LEU A 40 6.12 -2.14 -1.63
N VAL A 41 7.00 -2.88 -0.95
CA VAL A 41 7.73 -4.03 -1.54
C VAL A 41 6.76 -5.08 -2.04
N ASN A 42 5.75 -5.44 -1.25
CA ASN A 42 4.73 -6.39 -1.69
C ASN A 42 3.92 -5.89 -2.90
N GLY A 43 3.67 -4.58 -2.99
CA GLY A 43 3.07 -3.97 -4.18
C GLY A 43 3.95 -4.13 -5.41
N LEU A 44 5.25 -3.88 -5.29
CA LEU A 44 6.22 -3.97 -6.38
C LEU A 44 6.43 -5.41 -6.87
N ARG A 45 6.43 -6.40 -5.96
CA ARG A 45 6.54 -7.83 -6.32
C ARG A 45 5.41 -8.33 -7.21
N LYS A 46 4.24 -7.69 -7.20
CA LYS A 46 3.13 -8.01 -8.13
C LYS A 46 3.50 -7.76 -9.59
N PHE A 47 4.53 -6.95 -9.82
CA PHE A 47 5.07 -6.58 -11.12
C PHE A 47 6.45 -7.19 -11.39
N ASP A 48 6.82 -8.26 -10.66
CA ASP A 48 8.10 -8.97 -10.81
C ASP A 48 9.34 -8.12 -10.49
N ILE A 49 9.16 -7.12 -9.62
CA ILE A 49 10.25 -6.28 -9.10
C ILE A 49 10.66 -6.83 -7.73
N GLU A 50 11.90 -7.31 -7.61
CA GLU A 50 12.46 -7.89 -6.39
C GLU A 50 13.63 -7.04 -5.84
N PHE A 51 13.83 -7.12 -4.52
CA PHE A 51 14.90 -6.44 -3.81
C PHE A 51 15.58 -7.43 -2.86
N ASP A 52 16.91 -7.41 -2.80
CA ASP A 52 17.69 -8.29 -1.91
C ASP A 52 17.54 -7.92 -0.43
N GLY A 53 17.20 -6.66 -0.15
CA GLY A 53 16.94 -6.15 1.20
C GLY A 53 16.70 -4.64 1.17
N ILE A 54 15.75 -4.18 1.97
CA ILE A 54 15.43 -2.75 2.13
C ILE A 54 15.44 -2.44 3.62
N GLY A 55 16.15 -1.37 4.00
CA GLY A 55 16.23 -0.87 5.36
C GLY A 55 15.28 0.29 5.65
N VAL A 56 15.22 0.65 6.93
CA VAL A 56 14.70 1.94 7.40
C VAL A 56 15.81 2.64 8.15
N SER A 57 15.94 3.95 7.95
CA SER A 57 16.98 4.77 8.57
C SER A 57 16.35 5.92 9.35
N PRO A 58 16.84 6.23 10.55
CA PRO A 58 16.38 7.39 11.30
C PRO A 58 16.77 8.67 10.58
N VAL A 59 15.94 9.69 10.71
CA VAL A 59 16.17 11.01 10.15
C VAL A 59 16.91 11.87 11.19
N CYS A 60 17.86 12.68 10.73
CA CYS A 60 18.45 13.71 11.58
C CYS A 60 17.50 14.92 11.63
N ASP A 61 16.84 15.11 12.77
CA ASP A 61 15.91 16.22 13.02
C ASP A 61 16.61 17.60 12.96
N ASP A 62 17.90 17.65 13.30
CA ASP A 62 18.70 18.89 13.25
C ASP A 62 19.21 19.22 11.84
N CYS A 63 19.31 18.22 10.97
CA CYS A 63 19.95 18.34 9.66
C CYS A 63 18.95 18.48 8.51
N THR A 64 17.69 18.10 8.73
CA THR A 64 16.68 18.01 7.66
C THR A 64 15.34 18.60 8.09
N VAL A 65 14.52 18.99 7.11
CA VAL A 65 13.14 19.47 7.33
C VAL A 65 12.11 18.34 7.18
N ILE A 66 12.56 17.08 7.17
CA ILE A 66 11.67 15.91 7.08
C ILE A 66 11.08 15.70 8.47
N GLY A 67 9.75 15.80 8.58
CA GLY A 67 9.05 15.67 9.86
C GLY A 67 8.79 14.22 10.29
N ASP A 68 9.08 13.25 9.43
CA ASP A 68 8.99 11.83 9.75
C ASP A 68 10.31 11.37 10.41
N PRO A 69 10.26 10.68 11.55
CA PRO A 69 11.46 10.25 12.29
C PRO A 69 12.25 9.15 11.57
N TYR A 70 11.63 8.46 10.62
CA TYR A 70 12.23 7.39 9.84
C TYR A 70 11.89 7.53 8.35
N VAL A 71 12.83 7.11 7.50
CA VAL A 71 12.66 6.97 6.06
C VAL A 71 13.01 5.57 5.60
N ILE A 72 12.37 5.12 4.53
CA ILE A 72 12.63 3.84 3.88
C ILE A 72 13.78 4.03 2.89
N GLU A 73 14.77 3.13 2.92
CA GLU A 73 15.99 3.15 2.10
C GLU A 73 15.74 2.72 0.64
N LEU A 74 14.60 3.11 0.09
CA LEU A 74 14.23 2.94 -1.31
C LEU A 74 14.11 4.32 -1.96
N GLY A 75 15.18 5.12 -1.84
CA GLY A 75 15.21 6.52 -2.27
C GLY A 75 14.83 7.54 -1.18
N HIS A 76 14.99 7.18 0.10
CA HIS A 76 14.62 8.03 1.27
C HIS A 76 13.15 8.42 1.26
N LEU A 77 12.29 7.42 1.15
CA LEU A 77 10.85 7.63 1.11
C LEU A 77 10.29 7.80 2.51
N ARG A 78 9.38 8.77 2.66
CA ARG A 78 8.60 8.90 3.89
C ARG A 78 7.60 7.75 3.99
N PRO A 79 7.23 7.29 5.19
CA PRO A 79 6.26 6.20 5.36
C PRO A 79 4.94 6.47 4.62
N GLY A 80 4.42 7.71 4.69
CA GLY A 80 3.22 8.11 3.97
C GLY A 80 3.34 8.02 2.44
N GLU A 81 4.51 8.34 1.88
CA GLU A 81 4.78 8.24 0.44
C GLU A 81 4.83 6.78 -0.01
N ALA A 82 5.47 5.92 0.78
CA ALA A 82 5.51 4.49 0.51
C ALA A 82 4.11 3.86 0.51
N LEU A 83 3.26 4.24 1.46
CA LEU A 83 1.86 3.79 1.50
C LEU A 83 1.04 4.27 0.30
N ALA A 84 1.24 5.52 -0.12
CA ALA A 84 0.58 6.08 -1.30
C ALA A 84 0.99 5.34 -2.58
N MET A 85 2.28 5.07 -2.75
CA MET A 85 2.78 4.30 -3.89
C MET A 85 2.30 2.86 -3.87
N ALA A 86 2.30 2.20 -2.71
CA ALA A 86 1.78 0.85 -2.56
C ALA A 86 0.30 0.76 -2.98
N SER A 87 -0.51 1.73 -2.56
CA SER A 87 -1.93 1.80 -2.92
C SER A 87 -2.12 1.96 -4.43
N LYS A 88 -1.30 2.79 -5.08
CA LYS A 88 -1.33 2.99 -6.53
C LYS A 88 -0.94 1.71 -7.29
N LEU A 89 0.06 0.97 -6.79
CA LEU A 89 0.45 -0.34 -7.35
C LEU A 89 -0.69 -1.37 -7.22
N ASP A 90 -1.41 -1.36 -6.10
CA ASP A 90 -2.58 -2.23 -5.89
C ASP A 90 -3.70 -1.92 -6.89
N GLU A 91 -3.97 -0.64 -7.15
CA GLU A 91 -4.95 -0.20 -8.15
C GLU A 91 -4.58 -0.67 -9.57
N TYR A 92 -3.30 -0.49 -9.96
CA TYR A 92 -2.82 -0.97 -11.25
C TYR A 92 -2.91 -2.48 -11.37
N ALA A 93 -2.50 -3.22 -10.34
CA ALA A 93 -2.58 -4.68 -10.33
C ALA A 93 -4.03 -5.17 -10.51
N ALA A 94 -4.99 -4.51 -9.84
CA ALA A 94 -6.41 -4.80 -10.00
C ALA A 94 -6.91 -4.49 -11.44
N ALA A 95 -6.46 -3.38 -12.03
CA ALA A 95 -6.81 -3.02 -13.41
C ALA A 95 -6.27 -4.06 -14.41
N PHE A 96 -5.01 -4.50 -14.27
CA PHE A 96 -4.44 -5.54 -15.13
C PHE A 96 -5.17 -6.86 -15.02
N GLN A 97 -5.56 -7.27 -13.81
CA GLN A 97 -6.33 -8.49 -13.61
C GLN A 97 -7.68 -8.44 -14.31
N ARG A 98 -8.39 -7.30 -14.25
CA ARG A 98 -9.67 -7.12 -14.95
C ARG A 98 -9.51 -7.24 -16.46
N LEU A 99 -8.53 -6.54 -17.04
CA LEU A 99 -8.24 -6.60 -18.48
C LEU A 99 -7.89 -8.03 -18.92
N ARG A 100 -7.10 -8.76 -18.12
CA ARG A 100 -6.74 -10.15 -18.42
C ARG A 100 -7.97 -11.06 -18.46
N GLU A 101 -8.88 -10.94 -17.50
CA GLU A 101 -10.08 -11.77 -17.50
C GLU A 101 -11.04 -11.40 -18.65
N GLU A 102 -11.12 -10.12 -19.04
CA GLU A 102 -11.88 -9.68 -20.22
C GLU A 102 -11.31 -10.24 -21.53
N ILE A 103 -9.98 -10.20 -21.72
CA ILE A 103 -9.34 -10.84 -22.88
C ILE A 103 -9.63 -12.35 -22.91
N LYS A 104 -9.61 -13.00 -21.76
CA LYS A 104 -9.86 -14.44 -21.64
C LYS A 104 -11.32 -14.81 -21.94
N THR A 105 -12.30 -13.98 -21.60
CA THR A 105 -13.70 -14.22 -21.97
C THR A 105 -13.92 -14.02 -23.46
N LEU A 106 -13.33 -12.98 -24.06
CA LEU A 106 -13.41 -12.73 -25.50
C LEU A 106 -12.77 -13.85 -26.32
N THR A 107 -11.59 -14.34 -25.92
CA THR A 107 -10.87 -15.41 -26.64
C THR A 107 -11.50 -16.80 -26.45
N ARG A 108 -12.22 -17.05 -25.36
CA ARG A 108 -12.95 -18.31 -25.13
C ARG A 108 -14.26 -18.43 -25.90
N ALA A 109 -14.84 -17.33 -26.37
CA ALA A 109 -16.06 -17.37 -27.19
C ALA A 109 -15.80 -17.86 -28.63
N ASP A 110 -14.53 -17.95 -29.05
CA ASP A 110 -14.12 -18.15 -30.44
C ASP A 110 -13.77 -19.59 -30.92
N PRO A 111 -14.00 -20.71 -30.18
CA PRO A 111 -13.86 -22.05 -30.74
C PRO A 111 -15.17 -22.63 -31.31
N GLU A 112 -16.34 -22.10 -30.95
CA GLU A 112 -17.64 -22.64 -31.43
C GLU A 112 -18.08 -22.06 -32.78
N GLU A 113 -17.78 -20.78 -33.08
CA GLU A 113 -18.09 -20.19 -34.40
C GLU A 113 -17.22 -20.79 -35.53
N LYS A 114 -15.96 -21.12 -35.24
CA LYS A 114 -15.06 -21.78 -36.21
C LYS A 114 -15.50 -23.20 -36.57
N GLN A 115 -16.17 -23.92 -35.67
CA GLN A 115 -16.71 -25.26 -35.97
C GLN A 115 -18.02 -25.21 -36.77
N LYS A 116 -18.84 -24.17 -36.58
CA LYS A 116 -20.08 -23.98 -37.34
C LYS A 116 -19.80 -23.60 -38.80
N GLN A 117 -18.85 -22.70 -39.04
CA GLN A 117 -18.44 -22.29 -40.39
C GLN A 117 -17.76 -23.43 -41.18
N LYS A 118 -17.02 -24.32 -40.50
CA LYS A 118 -16.40 -25.49 -41.17
C LYS A 118 -17.43 -26.54 -41.61
N ARG A 119 -18.53 -26.71 -40.87
CA ARG A 119 -19.61 -27.65 -41.24
C ARG A 119 -20.50 -27.13 -42.36
N GLU A 120 -20.61 -25.82 -42.51
CA GLU A 120 -21.40 -25.20 -43.60
C GLU A 120 -20.65 -25.24 -44.95
N GLN A 121 -19.31 -25.15 -44.94
CA GLN A 121 -18.50 -25.27 -46.17
C GLN A 121 -18.34 -26.72 -46.68
N GLU A 122 -18.49 -27.72 -45.81
CA GLU A 122 -18.40 -29.14 -46.19
C GLU A 122 -19.75 -29.75 -46.62
N GLY A 123 -20.85 -28.97 -46.60
CA GLY A 123 -22.21 -29.42 -46.94
C GLY A 123 -22.68 -29.14 -48.38
N GLU A 124 -22.01 -28.25 -49.12
CA GLU A 124 -22.36 -27.91 -50.51
C GLU A 124 -21.45 -28.65 -51.51
N GLY A 125 -21.62 -29.97 -51.58
CA GLY A 125 -20.81 -30.80 -52.46
C GLY A 125 -21.49 -32.12 -52.81
N SER A 126 -22.78 -32.08 -53.16
CA SER A 126 -23.45 -33.22 -53.79
C SER A 126 -22.93 -33.39 -55.21
N PRO A 127 -22.27 -34.50 -55.58
CA PRO A 127 -22.18 -34.88 -56.99
C PRO A 127 -23.47 -35.57 -57.36
N SER A 128 -24.26 -34.97 -58.25
CA SER A 128 -25.17 -35.75 -59.09
C SER A 128 -24.32 -36.52 -60.08
N ALA A 129 -24.55 -37.82 -60.19
CA ALA A 129 -24.20 -38.56 -61.40
C ALA A 129 -25.18 -39.71 -61.56
N ASP A 130 -25.70 -39.78 -62.77
CA ASP A 130 -26.70 -40.69 -63.34
C ASP A 130 -26.30 -42.17 -63.33
#